data_AF-A0A0D0AY65-F1
#
_entry.id   AF-A0A0D0AY65-F1
#
_cell.length_a   1.000
_cell.length_b   1.000
_cell.length_c   1.000
_cell.angle_alpha   90.00
_cell.angle_beta   90.00
_cell.angle_gamma   90.00
#
_symmetry.space_group_name_H-M   'P 1'
#
loop_
_entity.id
_entity.type
_entity.pdbx_description
1 polymer ?
#
loop_
_entity_poly.entity_id
_entity_poly.type
_entity_poly.pdbx_seq_one_letter_code
_entity_poly.pdbx_strand_id
1 'polypeptide(L)'
;NTAISWLYNWRDTAPANLPKGIEFVPMQWGKDEVDGFQKKVRALRATYVLGFNKPKYSDQSHIPGVDAISLFKQHLTPLRSQGIKVSAPAISSALEGQAWIKAFPQQCPDCFDLIPLHWYSTGSANFLGYL
;
A
#
# COMPACT_ATOMS: atom_id res chain seq x y z
N ASN A 1 -6.37 6.97 -25.85
CA ASN A 1 -7.15 6.57 -24.66
C ASN A 1 -7.01 5.08 -24.46
N THR A 2 -6.21 4.67 -23.48
CA THR A 2 -6.17 3.26 -23.04
C THR A 2 -7.18 3.09 -21.90
N ALA A 3 -7.69 1.87 -21.69
CA ALA A 3 -8.56 1.56 -20.55
C ALA A 3 -7.81 1.51 -19.20
N ILE A 4 -6.48 1.61 -19.23
CA ILE A 4 -5.60 1.57 -18.06
C ILE A 4 -5.03 2.98 -17.84
N SER A 5 -5.13 3.50 -16.62
CA SER A 5 -4.58 4.80 -16.24
C SER A 5 -3.39 4.72 -15.29
N TRP A 6 -3.22 3.60 -14.59
CA TRP A 6 -2.15 3.40 -13.61
C TRP A 6 -1.70 1.93 -13.53
N LEU A 7 -0.51 1.71 -12.98
CA LEU A 7 0.10 0.40 -12.80
C LEU A 7 0.92 0.35 -11.50
N TYR A 8 0.95 -0.82 -10.85
CA TYR A 8 1.89 -1.16 -9.78
C TYR A 8 2.41 -2.59 -10.02
N ASN A 9 3.52 -2.96 -9.40
CA ASN A 9 4.19 -4.26 -9.59
C ASN A 9 4.78 -4.84 -8.30
N TRP A 10 4.23 -4.46 -7.14
CA TRP A 10 4.76 -4.79 -5.80
C TRP A 10 6.19 -4.30 -5.53
N ARG A 11 6.73 -3.39 -6.35
CA ARG A 11 8.03 -2.77 -6.16
C ARG A 11 7.90 -1.26 -5.97
N ASP A 12 8.97 -0.67 -5.49
CA ASP A 12 9.18 0.77 -5.41
C ASP A 12 9.82 1.36 -6.68
N THR A 13 9.96 0.55 -7.73
CA THR A 13 10.60 0.89 -9.00
C THR A 13 9.71 0.50 -10.17
N ALA A 14 9.58 1.44 -11.12
CA ALA A 14 8.78 1.25 -12.32
C ALA A 14 9.41 0.21 -13.26
N PRO A 15 8.61 -0.57 -14.00
CA PRO A 15 9.13 -1.43 -15.06
C PRO A 15 9.77 -0.60 -16.18
N ALA A 16 10.87 -1.10 -16.75
CA ALA A 16 11.62 -0.38 -17.79
C ALA A 16 10.79 -0.05 -19.04
N ASN A 17 9.77 -0.87 -19.32
CA ASN A 17 8.87 -0.73 -20.46
C ASN A 17 7.50 -0.12 -20.10
N LEU A 18 7.42 0.70 -19.03
CA LEU A 18 6.19 1.41 -18.67
C LEU A 18 5.70 2.28 -19.84
N PRO A 19 4.48 2.06 -20.36
CA PRO A 19 3.96 2.87 -21.45
C PRO A 19 3.80 4.34 -21.04
N LYS A 20 4.05 5.26 -21.97
CA LYS A 20 3.83 6.70 -21.74
C LYS A 20 2.37 6.95 -21.37
N GLY A 21 2.16 7.82 -20.38
CA GLY A 21 0.82 8.21 -19.92
C GLY A 21 0.17 7.25 -18.93
N ILE A 22 0.84 6.16 -18.53
CA ILE A 22 0.42 5.31 -17.42
C ILE A 22 1.15 5.75 -16.16
N GLU A 23 0.41 6.12 -15.11
CA GLU A 23 1.01 6.43 -13.81
C GLU A 23 1.58 5.16 -13.17
N PHE A 24 2.82 5.20 -12.68
CA PHE A 24 3.34 4.13 -11.85
C PHE A 24 3.15 4.48 -10.37
N VAL A 25 2.51 3.58 -9.64
CA VAL A 25 2.24 3.71 -8.20
C VAL A 25 3.23 2.80 -7.44
N PRO A 26 4.30 3.34 -6.84
CA PRO A 26 5.27 2.53 -6.13
C PRO A 26 4.69 1.98 -4.84
N MET A 27 5.12 0.77 -4.47
CA MET A 27 4.76 0.10 -3.24
C MET A 27 5.99 -0.07 -2.35
N GLN A 28 5.89 0.36 -1.10
CA GLN A 28 6.83 -0.11 -0.07
C GLN A 28 6.34 -1.47 0.40
N TRP A 29 6.85 -2.55 -0.20
CA TRP A 29 6.29 -3.89 0.01
C TRP A 29 6.42 -4.37 1.46
N GLY A 30 7.58 -4.14 2.08
CA GLY A 30 7.88 -4.57 3.45
C GLY A 30 8.75 -3.56 4.20
N LYS A 31 9.49 -4.00 5.22
CA LYS A 31 10.38 -3.12 5.99
C LYS A 31 11.74 -2.86 5.33
N ASP A 32 12.13 -3.69 4.37
CA ASP A 32 13.44 -3.60 3.75
C ASP A 32 13.58 -2.32 2.91
N GLU A 33 14.74 -1.65 3.05
CA GLU A 33 15.06 -0.38 2.38
C GLU A 33 14.05 0.77 2.58
N VAL A 34 13.20 0.71 3.61
CA VAL A 34 12.13 1.68 3.85
C VAL A 34 12.63 3.13 4.01
N ASP A 35 13.84 3.31 4.54
CA ASP A 35 14.52 4.62 4.62
C ASP A 35 14.70 5.30 3.25
N GLY A 36 14.92 4.49 2.20
CA GLY A 36 15.13 4.95 0.84
C GLY A 36 13.85 5.27 0.08
N PHE A 37 12.69 4.84 0.57
CA PHE A 37 11.43 4.88 -0.15
C PHE A 37 11.03 6.29 -0.57
N GLN A 38 11.12 7.27 0.34
CA GLN A 38 10.75 8.66 0.03
C GLN A 38 11.58 9.26 -1.10
N LYS A 39 12.87 8.89 -1.20
CA LYS A 39 13.75 9.32 -2.30
C LYS A 39 13.28 8.73 -3.63
N LYS A 40 12.92 7.44 -3.64
CA LYS A 40 12.40 6.74 -4.84
C LYS A 40 11.07 7.35 -5.30
N VAL A 41 10.16 7.60 -4.35
CA VAL A 41 8.86 8.26 -4.62
C VAL A 41 9.04 9.64 -5.26
N ARG A 42 9.94 10.48 -4.73
CA ARG A 42 10.25 11.80 -5.31
C ARG A 42 10.83 11.69 -6.71
N ALA A 43 11.75 10.74 -6.94
CA ALA A 43 12.36 10.53 -8.25
C ALA A 43 11.32 10.09 -9.31
N LEU A 44 10.32 9.31 -8.90
CA LEU A 44 9.20 8.89 -9.76
C LEU A 44 8.16 10.00 -9.99
N ARG A 45 8.20 11.09 -9.21
CA ARG A 45 7.15 12.13 -9.18
C ARG A 45 5.75 11.52 -8.98
N ALA A 46 5.67 10.47 -8.17
CA ALA A 46 4.43 9.74 -7.93
C ALA A 46 3.43 10.61 -7.18
N THR A 47 2.14 10.51 -7.52
CA THR A 47 1.07 11.19 -6.78
C THR A 47 0.32 10.25 -5.83
N TYR A 48 0.48 8.94 -6.01
CA TYR A 48 0.01 7.89 -5.11
C TYR A 48 1.16 6.96 -4.71
N VAL A 49 1.07 6.38 -3.51
CA VAL A 49 1.96 5.29 -3.06
C VAL A 49 1.16 4.21 -2.34
N LEU A 50 1.63 2.96 -2.45
CA LEU A 50 1.06 1.82 -1.75
C LEU A 50 1.90 1.44 -0.51
N GLY A 51 1.23 1.20 0.60
CA GLY A 51 1.82 0.72 1.85
C GLY A 51 2.19 -0.77 1.83
N PHE A 52 2.56 -1.30 3.02
CA PHE A 52 3.05 -2.68 3.16
C PHE A 52 2.10 -3.74 2.61
N ASN A 53 2.65 -4.75 1.95
CA ASN A 53 1.90 -5.86 1.36
C ASN A 53 1.69 -6.98 2.39
N LYS A 54 0.44 -7.17 2.82
CA LYS A 54 0.01 -8.31 3.63
C LYS A 54 0.89 -8.54 4.88
N PRO A 55 1.13 -7.52 5.75
CA PRO A 55 2.08 -7.62 6.87
C PRO A 55 1.77 -8.72 7.89
N LYS A 56 0.50 -9.12 8.00
CA LYS A 56 0.04 -10.22 8.87
C LYS A 56 0.48 -11.64 8.47
N TYR A 57 1.02 -11.85 7.27
CA TYR A 57 1.39 -13.18 6.80
C TYR A 57 2.91 -13.37 6.74
N SER A 58 3.40 -14.53 7.17
CA SER A 58 4.83 -14.89 7.23
C SER A 58 5.47 -15.13 5.87
N ASP A 59 4.68 -15.52 4.87
CA ASP A 59 5.08 -15.67 3.47
C ASP A 59 4.95 -14.36 2.66
N GLN A 60 4.61 -13.25 3.33
CA GLN A 60 4.48 -11.92 2.73
C GLN A 60 5.44 -10.96 3.47
N SER A 61 5.07 -9.70 3.68
CA SER A 61 6.01 -8.75 4.30
C SER A 61 6.30 -9.00 5.78
N HIS A 62 5.48 -9.82 6.45
CA HIS A 62 5.67 -10.28 7.82
C HIS A 62 6.17 -9.20 8.80
N ILE A 63 5.35 -8.18 9.00
CA ILE A 63 5.66 -7.06 9.89
C ILE A 63 4.70 -7.08 11.08
N PRO A 64 5.20 -7.20 12.33
CA PRO A 64 4.37 -7.04 13.52
C PRO A 64 3.62 -5.70 13.51
N GLY A 65 2.42 -5.66 14.10
CA GLY A 65 1.56 -4.46 14.05
C GLY A 65 2.22 -3.20 14.61
N VAL A 66 2.92 -3.33 15.74
CA VAL A 66 3.64 -2.22 16.38
C VAL A 66 4.77 -1.68 15.51
N ASP A 67 5.56 -2.56 14.90
CA ASP A 67 6.67 -2.20 14.01
C ASP A 67 6.12 -1.55 12.74
N ALA A 68 5.07 -2.11 12.16
CA ALA A 68 4.44 -1.55 10.97
C ALA A 68 3.94 -0.12 11.23
N ILE A 69 3.29 0.16 12.36
CA ILE A 69 2.83 1.51 12.68
C ILE A 69 4.01 2.47 12.83
N SER A 70 5.06 2.06 13.54
CA SER A 70 6.27 2.87 13.72
C SER A 70 6.91 3.23 12.38
N LEU A 71 7.21 2.23 11.56
CA LEU A 71 7.80 2.40 10.24
C LEU A 71 6.90 3.24 9.32
N PHE A 72 5.59 3.01 9.36
CA PHE A 72 4.65 3.75 8.53
C PHE A 72 4.61 5.23 8.89
N LYS A 73 4.53 5.56 10.20
CA LYS A 73 4.58 6.94 10.70
C LYS A 73 5.89 7.63 10.33
N GLN A 74 7.01 6.92 10.39
CA GLN A 74 8.33 7.48 10.10
C GLN A 74 8.57 7.70 8.61
N HIS A 75 8.14 6.76 7.75
CA HIS A 75 8.58 6.75 6.35
C HIS A 75 7.48 7.04 5.33
N LEU A 76 6.23 6.62 5.57
CA LEU A 76 5.15 6.75 4.61
C LEU A 76 4.26 7.96 4.90
N THR A 77 3.82 8.14 6.16
CA THR A 77 2.97 9.26 6.56
C THR A 77 3.51 10.64 6.14
N PRO A 78 4.82 10.94 6.22
CA PRO A 78 5.35 12.25 5.81
C PRO A 78 5.24 12.55 4.32
N LEU A 79 4.93 11.56 3.46
CA LEU A 79 4.65 11.81 2.05
C LEU A 79 3.34 12.58 1.86
N ARG A 80 2.40 12.48 2.81
CA ARG A 80 1.11 13.19 2.75
C ARG A 80 1.27 14.70 2.77
N SER A 81 2.22 15.22 3.55
CA SER A 81 2.51 16.67 3.58
C SER A 81 3.13 17.19 2.28
N GLN A 82 3.58 16.28 1.39
CA GLN A 82 4.08 16.60 0.05
C GLN A 82 2.97 16.51 -1.02
N GLY A 83 1.71 16.33 -0.60
CA GLY A 83 0.56 16.20 -1.51
C GLY A 83 0.39 14.80 -2.11
N ILE A 84 1.18 13.82 -1.67
CA ILE A 84 1.12 12.44 -2.16
C ILE A 84 0.06 11.67 -1.38
N LYS A 85 -0.81 10.94 -2.08
CA LYS A 85 -1.81 10.08 -1.47
C LYS A 85 -1.18 8.76 -1.04
N VAL A 86 -1.29 8.45 0.25
CA VAL A 86 -0.67 7.25 0.84
C VAL A 86 -1.74 6.22 1.15
N SER A 87 -1.58 4.99 0.66
CA SER A 87 -2.46 3.88 1.05
C SER A 87 -2.03 3.26 2.38
N ALA A 88 -2.99 2.82 3.20
CA ALA A 88 -2.74 1.90 4.30
C ALA A 88 -2.07 0.59 3.80
N PRO A 89 -1.58 -0.28 4.70
CA PRO A 89 -1.12 -1.61 4.33
C PRO A 89 -2.21 -2.43 3.62
N ALA A 90 -1.84 -3.12 2.55
CA ALA A 90 -2.76 -3.95 1.75
C ALA A 90 -2.97 -5.32 2.41
N ILE A 91 -4.14 -5.50 3.04
CA ILE A 91 -4.46 -6.73 3.78
C ILE A 91 -5.10 -7.81 2.88
N SER A 92 -5.45 -8.96 3.46
CA SER A 92 -6.19 -10.04 2.80
C SER A 92 -7.65 -9.99 3.23
N SER A 93 -8.59 -10.44 2.41
CA SER A 93 -10.01 -10.58 2.78
C SER A 93 -10.28 -11.65 3.85
N ALA A 94 -9.30 -12.51 4.15
CA ALA A 94 -9.38 -13.51 5.21
C ALA A 94 -9.48 -12.88 6.61
N LEU A 95 -9.92 -13.68 7.60
CA LEU A 95 -10.19 -13.23 8.98
C LEU A 95 -8.99 -12.52 9.62
N GLU A 96 -7.77 -13.03 9.41
CA GLU A 96 -6.54 -12.42 9.95
C GLU A 96 -6.29 -11.02 9.38
N GLY A 97 -6.69 -10.79 8.12
CA GLY A 97 -6.62 -9.48 7.51
C GLY A 97 -7.67 -8.52 8.08
N GLN A 98 -8.89 -8.99 8.32
CA GLN A 98 -9.97 -8.14 8.84
C GLN A 98 -9.67 -7.55 10.21
N ALA A 99 -9.00 -8.30 11.10
CA ALA A 99 -8.55 -7.79 12.39
C ALA A 99 -7.55 -6.64 12.21
N TRP A 100 -6.63 -6.76 11.24
CA TRP A 100 -5.63 -5.76 10.92
C TRP A 100 -6.23 -4.47 10.34
N ILE A 101 -7.22 -4.58 9.45
CA ILE A 101 -7.93 -3.41 8.90
C ILE A 101 -8.63 -2.61 9.98
N LYS A 102 -9.13 -3.25 11.04
CA LYS A 102 -9.79 -2.56 12.14
C LYS A 102 -8.79 -1.90 13.09
N ALA A 103 -7.68 -2.58 13.38
CA ALA A 103 -6.69 -2.12 14.36
C ALA A 103 -5.76 -1.01 13.83
N PHE A 104 -5.38 -1.04 12.55
CA PHE A 104 -4.40 -0.09 12.00
C PHE A 104 -4.93 1.37 11.96
N PRO A 105 -6.15 1.66 11.49
CA PRO A 105 -6.73 3.00 11.52
C PRO A 105 -6.92 3.53 12.95
N GLN A 106 -7.20 2.67 13.93
CA GLN A 106 -7.35 3.09 15.32
C GLN A 106 -6.04 3.58 15.94
N GLN A 107 -4.90 3.00 15.53
CA GLN A 107 -3.57 3.36 16.04
C GLN A 107 -2.88 4.46 15.21
N CYS A 108 -3.39 4.68 13.99
CA CYS A 108 -2.77 5.53 12.97
C CYS A 108 -3.85 6.25 12.12
N PRO A 109 -4.82 6.96 12.73
CA PRO A 109 -5.96 7.53 11.98
C PRO A 109 -5.51 8.57 10.95
N ASP A 110 -4.44 9.31 11.22
CA ASP A 110 -3.90 10.35 10.36
C ASP A 110 -2.70 9.89 9.52
N CYS A 111 -2.55 8.59 9.29
CA CYS A 111 -1.35 8.07 8.62
C CYS A 111 -1.51 7.89 7.11
N PHE A 112 -2.73 7.70 6.61
CA PHE A 112 -2.99 7.33 5.22
C PHE A 112 -4.25 8.03 4.70
N ASP A 113 -4.45 7.97 3.38
CA ASP A 113 -5.59 8.57 2.66
C ASP A 113 -6.51 7.52 2.02
N LEU A 114 -6.02 6.29 1.83
CA LEU A 114 -6.70 5.23 1.07
C LEU A 114 -6.58 3.89 1.80
N ILE A 115 -7.61 3.04 1.71
CA ILE A 115 -7.57 1.67 2.24
C ILE A 115 -7.56 0.70 1.04
N PRO A 116 -6.41 0.06 0.73
CA PRO A 116 -6.36 -0.95 -0.32
C PRO A 116 -6.86 -2.30 0.18
N LEU A 117 -7.61 -3.00 -0.67
CA LEU A 117 -8.22 -4.29 -0.36
C LEU A 117 -7.71 -5.36 -1.34
N HIS A 118 -7.30 -6.51 -0.82
CA HIS A 118 -7.21 -7.73 -1.63
C HIS A 118 -8.41 -8.63 -1.35
N TRP A 119 -8.96 -9.23 -2.40
CA TRP A 119 -10.03 -10.20 -2.30
C TRP A 119 -9.72 -11.39 -3.19
N TYR A 120 -9.75 -12.59 -2.61
CA TYR A 120 -9.54 -13.86 -3.30
C TYR A 120 -10.65 -14.81 -2.88
N SER A 121 -11.76 -14.80 -3.61
CA SER A 121 -12.89 -15.70 -3.40
C SER A 121 -13.76 -15.73 -4.67
N THR A 122 -14.99 -16.20 -4.57
CA THR A 122 -15.95 -16.26 -5.68
C THR A 122 -17.27 -15.59 -5.29
N GLY A 123 -17.98 -15.05 -6.29
CA GLY A 123 -19.30 -14.46 -6.13
C GLY A 123 -19.27 -12.96 -5.80
N SER A 124 -19.98 -12.17 -6.61
CA SER A 124 -20.07 -10.72 -6.45
C SER A 124 -20.75 -10.32 -5.13
N ALA A 125 -21.74 -11.07 -4.66
CA ALA A 125 -22.40 -10.82 -3.37
C ALA A 125 -21.40 -10.92 -2.20
N ASN A 126 -20.50 -11.90 -2.23
CA ASN A 126 -19.47 -12.07 -1.19
C ASN A 126 -18.42 -10.95 -1.24
N PHE A 127 -18.09 -10.46 -2.44
CA PHE A 127 -17.22 -9.29 -2.59
C PHE A 127 -17.89 -8.03 -2.03
N LEU A 128 -19.17 -7.78 -2.37
CA LEU A 128 -19.92 -6.64 -1.87
C LEU A 128 -20.08 -6.67 -0.35
N GLY A 129 -20.25 -7.85 0.26
CA GLY A 129 -20.31 -7.99 1.72
C GLY A 129 -18.96 -7.77 2.43
N TYR A 130 -17.84 -7.74 1.69
CA TYR A 130 -16.52 -7.45 2.24
C TYR A 130 -16.16 -5.96 2.23
N LEU A 131 -16.77 -5.17 1.32
CA LEU A 131 -16.60 -3.71 1.24
C LEU A 131 -17.26 -3.00 2.42
#